data_AF-A0A936GVC9-F1
#
_entry.id   AF-A0A936GVC9-F1
#
_cell.length_a   1.000
_cell.length_b   1.000
_cell.length_c   1.000
_cell.angle_alpha   90.00
_cell.angle_beta   90.00
_cell.angle_gamma   90.00
#
_symmetry.space_group_name_H-M   'P 1'
#
loop_
_entity.id
_entity.type
_entity.pdbx_description
1 polymer ?
#
loop_
_entity_poly.entity_id
_entity_poly.type
_entity_poly.pdbx_seq_one_letter_code
_entity_poly.pdbx_strand_id
1 'polypeptide(L)'
;MELLHQNYKDALDQLADAIQESEILAAYLEEEDEVLYKNLQDEFEPAIHSVYEVVANDSPLQLEQLEKELLDPKFEGLYLPKILGYAVLRGHIDHTFKYAVPQNHFKDILLAICHSPNFEQIKKRIGQTTQIGFALSSDIWITNLIESIDNKKIKAYLTSMKSDAMRDVEKRKEAFLKYKNQFTYVNYHSADFPDTDYQLLSSYHALKAFLIYRSSHATNNENLSGHIKSFISNPALRGSQEYMDLLIIIGLMFPLENGLDTAYTQTFNELYKGNSQVISTFFSLYDALLNDGAIKVMPENELQLSRLLAPIESTELKAYFNTILEVHAKGFVHPDAIDAVRAYYDGHQGLSQENECVRAVIIGYITRFLQHLEVEQYADYFEINKIIVAYIGIFSNEKFNQDIKEASLEYVKKCFKKYTDKRSKDYQDIKKFVSSSFVEMGFLTEKQVVEMFKTKRKPAV
;
A
#
# COMPACT_ATOMS: atom_id res chain seq x y z
N MET A 1 -15.40 8.91 12.25
CA MET A 1 -15.51 9.85 11.11
C MET A 1 -15.51 11.28 11.55
N GLU A 2 -14.64 12.07 10.93
CA GLU A 2 -14.52 13.51 11.18
C GLU A 2 -15.61 14.29 10.44
N LEU A 3 -16.09 15.36 11.08
CA LEU A 3 -17.10 16.22 10.47
C LEU A 3 -16.46 17.07 9.37
N LEU A 4 -17.21 17.25 8.28
CA LEU A 4 -16.78 18.10 7.18
C LEU A 4 -16.71 19.56 7.64
N HIS A 5 -15.57 20.21 7.40
CA HIS A 5 -15.39 21.63 7.69
C HIS A 5 -16.39 22.50 6.93
N GLN A 6 -16.74 23.65 7.53
CA GLN A 6 -17.79 24.52 6.99
C GLN A 6 -17.45 25.06 5.59
N ASN A 7 -16.19 25.39 5.31
CA ASN A 7 -15.76 25.84 3.99
C ASN A 7 -16.02 24.81 2.89
N TYR A 8 -15.84 23.51 3.17
CA TYR A 8 -16.13 22.45 2.20
C TYR A 8 -17.63 22.25 2.04
N LYS A 9 -18.41 22.38 3.12
CA LYS A 9 -19.88 22.38 3.05
C LYS A 9 -20.41 23.53 2.20
N ASP A 10 -19.94 24.76 2.46
CA ASP A 10 -20.33 25.95 1.71
C ASP A 10 -20.01 25.80 0.21
N ALA A 11 -18.87 25.18 -0.12
CA ALA A 11 -18.51 24.89 -1.51
C ALA A 11 -19.45 23.86 -2.16
N LEU A 12 -19.82 22.80 -1.44
CA LEU A 12 -20.79 21.80 -1.91
C LEU A 12 -22.19 22.39 -2.06
N ASP A 13 -22.63 23.22 -1.12
CA ASP A 13 -23.92 23.91 -1.16
C ASP A 13 -24.00 24.85 -2.37
N GLN A 14 -22.95 25.63 -2.63
CA GLN A 14 -22.87 26.46 -3.83
C GLN A 14 -22.94 25.64 -5.13
N LEU A 15 -22.29 24.48 -5.18
CA LEU A 15 -22.36 23.58 -6.33
C LEU A 15 -23.76 22.96 -6.48
N ALA A 16 -24.38 22.57 -5.37
CA ALA A 16 -25.74 22.04 -5.38
C ALA A 16 -26.73 23.10 -5.91
N ASP A 17 -26.64 24.34 -5.42
CA ASP A 17 -27.48 25.44 -5.88
C ASP A 17 -27.23 25.73 -7.37
N ALA A 18 -25.97 25.76 -7.81
CA ALA A 18 -25.63 25.97 -9.22
C ALA A 18 -26.16 24.86 -10.14
N ILE A 19 -26.16 23.60 -9.70
CA ILE A 19 -26.76 22.47 -10.43
C ILE A 19 -28.28 22.68 -10.54
N GLN A 20 -28.94 22.98 -9.42
CA GLN A 20 -30.40 23.12 -9.33
C GLN A 20 -30.93 24.33 -10.11
N GLU A 21 -30.15 25.40 -10.21
CA GLU A 21 -30.47 26.61 -10.99
C GLU A 21 -30.04 26.51 -12.46
N SER A 22 -29.38 25.43 -12.88
CA SER A 22 -28.84 25.33 -14.23
C SER A 22 -29.93 25.12 -15.30
N GLU A 23 -29.81 25.86 -16.41
CA GLU A 23 -30.69 25.68 -17.58
C GLU A 23 -30.57 24.26 -18.16
N ILE A 24 -29.40 23.64 -18.04
CA ILE A 24 -29.14 22.26 -18.49
C ILE A 24 -30.00 21.27 -17.69
N LEU A 25 -30.11 21.45 -16.37
CA LEU A 25 -30.95 20.60 -15.53
C LEU A 25 -32.42 20.82 -15.83
N ALA A 26 -32.85 22.08 -15.95
CA ALA A 26 -34.22 22.40 -16.31
C ALA A 26 -34.64 21.73 -17.63
N ALA A 27 -33.79 21.82 -18.67
CA ALA A 27 -34.02 21.14 -19.94
C ALA A 27 -34.03 19.60 -19.79
N TYR A 28 -33.11 19.04 -18.99
CA TYR A 28 -33.08 17.60 -18.73
C TYR A 28 -34.35 17.11 -18.03
N LEU A 29 -34.87 17.86 -17.06
CA LEU A 29 -36.10 17.49 -16.34
C LEU A 29 -37.35 17.56 -17.22
N GLU A 30 -37.33 18.36 -18.30
CA GLU A 30 -38.41 18.43 -19.28
C GLU A 30 -38.32 17.33 -20.35
N GLU A 31 -37.12 17.07 -20.86
CA GLU A 31 -36.90 16.21 -22.03
C GLU A 31 -36.44 14.78 -21.69
N GLU A 32 -35.87 14.59 -20.49
CA GLU A 32 -35.21 13.35 -20.01
C GLU A 32 -34.16 12.77 -20.97
N ASP A 33 -33.54 13.61 -21.82
CA ASP A 33 -32.55 13.19 -22.81
C ASP A 33 -31.20 12.79 -22.16
N GLU A 34 -30.65 11.67 -22.60
CA GLU A 34 -29.32 11.20 -22.23
C GLU A 34 -28.21 12.18 -22.59
N VAL A 35 -28.35 12.92 -23.70
CA VAL A 35 -27.37 13.94 -24.10
C VAL A 35 -27.34 15.09 -23.09
N LEU A 36 -28.50 15.52 -22.60
CA LEU A 36 -28.59 16.58 -21.59
C LEU A 36 -28.01 16.14 -20.25
N TYR A 37 -28.28 14.90 -19.82
CA TYR A 37 -27.64 14.36 -18.62
C TYR A 37 -26.12 14.24 -18.78
N LYS A 38 -25.62 13.94 -19.98
CA LYS A 38 -24.19 13.94 -20.27
C LYS A 38 -23.60 15.35 -20.19
N ASN A 39 -24.30 16.37 -20.67
CA ASN A 39 -23.87 17.76 -20.54
C ASN A 39 -23.80 18.20 -19.07
N LEU A 40 -24.77 17.78 -18.22
CA LEU A 40 -24.70 18.01 -16.78
C LEU A 40 -23.44 17.41 -16.15
N GLN A 41 -23.08 16.18 -16.55
CA GLN A 41 -21.87 15.53 -16.06
C GLN A 41 -20.61 16.31 -16.45
N ASP A 42 -20.52 16.69 -17.72
CA ASP A 42 -19.33 17.35 -18.26
C ASP A 42 -19.13 18.75 -17.67
N GLU A 43 -20.22 19.44 -17.30
CA GLU A 43 -20.18 20.75 -16.66
C GLU A 43 -19.84 20.65 -15.16
N PHE A 44 -20.55 19.80 -14.40
CA PHE A 44 -20.51 19.87 -12.94
C PHE A 44 -19.62 18.82 -12.25
N GLU A 45 -19.38 17.64 -12.84
CA GLU A 45 -18.49 16.65 -12.22
C GLU A 45 -17.04 17.17 -12.01
N PRO A 46 -16.44 17.95 -12.93
CA PRO A 46 -15.11 18.50 -12.70
C PRO A 46 -15.04 19.41 -11.47
N ALA A 47 -16.08 20.20 -11.23
CA ALA A 47 -16.15 21.09 -10.07
C ALA A 47 -16.30 20.31 -8.75
N ILE A 48 -17.18 19.29 -8.73
CA ILE A 48 -17.29 18.38 -7.58
C ILE A 48 -15.96 17.64 -7.33
N HIS A 49 -15.30 17.19 -8.41
CA HIS A 49 -14.00 16.53 -8.32
C HIS A 49 -12.94 17.44 -7.71
N SER A 50 -12.92 18.73 -8.07
CA SER A 50 -11.96 19.69 -7.51
C SER A 50 -12.13 19.83 -5.99
N VAL A 51 -13.36 19.92 -5.49
CA VAL A 51 -13.62 19.93 -4.03
C VAL A 51 -13.16 18.63 -3.39
N TYR A 52 -13.48 17.49 -4.01
CA TYR A 52 -13.06 16.17 -3.55
C TYR A 52 -11.52 16.06 -3.43
N GLU A 53 -10.77 16.52 -4.43
CA GLU A 53 -9.30 16.48 -4.43
C GLU A 53 -8.70 17.35 -3.33
N VAL A 54 -9.26 18.54 -3.09
CA VAL A 54 -8.83 19.41 -2.00
C VAL A 54 -9.01 18.71 -0.65
N VAL A 55 -10.18 18.12 -0.39
CA VAL A 55 -10.43 17.38 0.85
C VAL A 55 -9.52 16.15 0.96
N ALA A 56 -9.35 15.37 -0.11
CA ALA A 56 -8.49 14.19 -0.09
C ALA A 56 -7.01 14.53 0.19
N ASN A 57 -6.55 15.71 -0.23
CA ASN A 57 -5.17 16.13 -0.02
C ASN A 57 -4.95 16.78 1.35
N ASP A 58 -5.86 17.67 1.77
CA ASP A 58 -5.66 18.56 2.92
C ASP A 58 -6.42 18.11 4.18
N SER A 59 -7.57 17.43 4.04
CA SER A 59 -8.42 16.97 5.16
C SER A 59 -8.96 15.56 4.91
N PRO A 60 -8.09 14.55 4.67
CA PRO A 60 -8.49 13.24 4.15
C PRO A 60 -9.42 12.44 5.07
N LEU A 61 -9.42 12.73 6.38
CA LEU A 61 -10.30 12.05 7.35
C LEU A 61 -11.78 12.50 7.22
N GLN A 62 -12.04 13.59 6.49
CA GLN A 62 -13.39 14.11 6.23
C GLN A 62 -13.99 13.58 4.92
N LEU A 63 -13.23 12.79 4.15
CA LEU A 63 -13.60 12.36 2.80
C LEU A 63 -14.87 11.51 2.78
N GLU A 64 -15.03 10.59 3.73
CA GLU A 64 -16.26 9.78 3.81
C GLU A 64 -17.49 10.65 4.13
N GLN A 65 -17.33 11.70 4.94
CA GLN A 65 -18.41 12.64 5.22
C GLN A 65 -18.75 13.49 3.99
N LEU A 66 -17.76 13.97 3.25
CA LEU A 66 -17.98 14.65 1.96
C LEU A 66 -18.78 13.78 1.00
N GLU A 67 -18.42 12.50 0.90
CA GLU A 67 -19.12 11.55 0.03
C GLU A 67 -20.56 11.28 0.49
N LYS A 68 -20.85 11.41 1.79
CA LYS A 68 -22.20 11.33 2.34
C LYS A 68 -23.05 12.54 1.99
N GLU A 69 -22.48 13.75 2.03
CA GLU A 69 -23.17 14.95 1.57
C GLU A 69 -23.52 14.85 0.06
N LEU A 70 -22.64 14.26 -0.75
CA LEU A 70 -22.88 14.02 -2.18
C LEU A 70 -24.01 13.00 -2.48
N LEU A 71 -24.54 12.31 -1.46
CA LEU A 71 -25.72 11.45 -1.61
C LEU A 71 -27.03 12.24 -1.68
N ASP A 72 -27.00 13.55 -1.36
CA ASP A 72 -28.18 14.40 -1.43
C ASP A 72 -28.72 14.43 -2.88
N PRO A 73 -30.04 14.24 -3.07
CA PRO A 73 -30.68 14.32 -4.39
C PRO A 73 -30.37 15.59 -5.18
N LYS A 74 -30.05 16.71 -4.53
CA LYS A 74 -29.67 17.98 -5.20
C LYS A 74 -28.47 17.85 -6.14
N PHE A 75 -27.60 16.85 -5.95
CA PHE A 75 -26.47 16.58 -6.83
C PHE A 75 -26.83 15.73 -8.06
N GLU A 76 -28.10 15.36 -8.22
CA GLU A 76 -28.65 14.61 -9.36
C GLU A 76 -27.95 13.27 -9.63
N GLY A 77 -27.16 12.78 -8.67
CA GLY A 77 -26.35 11.58 -8.79
C GLY A 77 -25.10 11.69 -9.67
N LEU A 78 -24.68 12.92 -10.02
CA LEU A 78 -23.61 13.18 -11.00
C LEU A 78 -22.27 12.54 -10.61
N TYR A 79 -21.90 12.58 -9.32
CA TYR A 79 -20.60 12.08 -8.86
C TYR A 79 -20.64 10.69 -8.20
N LEU A 80 -21.84 10.12 -8.03
CA LEU A 80 -22.05 8.83 -7.35
C LEU A 80 -21.28 7.66 -7.99
N PRO A 81 -21.15 7.53 -9.32
CA PRO A 81 -20.37 6.45 -9.93
C PRO A 81 -18.90 6.42 -9.49
N LYS A 82 -18.29 7.59 -9.27
CA LYS A 82 -16.88 7.70 -8.88
C LYS A 82 -16.68 7.31 -7.42
N ILE A 83 -17.47 7.89 -6.50
CA ILE A 83 -17.36 7.59 -5.07
C ILE A 83 -17.76 6.15 -4.75
N LEU A 84 -18.66 5.54 -5.53
CA LEU A 84 -18.95 4.11 -5.43
C LEU A 84 -17.69 3.28 -5.69
N GLY A 85 -16.89 3.65 -6.71
CA GLY A 85 -15.62 2.99 -7.00
C GLY A 85 -14.61 3.17 -5.88
N TYR A 86 -14.50 4.38 -5.34
CA TYR A 86 -13.62 4.67 -4.20
C TYR A 86 -14.00 3.88 -2.95
N ALA A 87 -15.30 3.72 -2.66
CA ALA A 87 -15.78 2.93 -1.53
C ALA A 87 -15.48 1.43 -1.70
N VAL A 88 -15.59 0.89 -2.92
CA VAL A 88 -15.19 -0.49 -3.23
C VAL A 88 -13.69 -0.69 -3.02
N LEU A 89 -12.86 0.27 -3.45
CA LEU A 89 -11.40 0.13 -3.37
C LEU A 89 -10.83 0.37 -1.97
N ARG A 90 -11.53 1.09 -1.09
CA ARG A 90 -11.11 1.31 0.31
C ARG A 90 -11.32 0.08 1.20
N GLY A 91 -12.21 -0.84 0.84
CA GLY A 91 -12.51 -1.99 1.67
C GLY A 91 -11.28 -2.91 1.87
N HIS A 92 -11.06 -3.37 3.10
CA HIS A 92 -9.97 -4.31 3.38
C HIS A 92 -10.31 -5.69 2.83
N ILE A 93 -9.41 -6.21 1.99
CA ILE A 93 -9.54 -7.50 1.32
C ILE A 93 -8.61 -8.52 1.98
N ASP A 94 -9.15 -9.68 2.35
CA ASP A 94 -8.41 -10.78 2.95
C ASP A 94 -7.72 -11.69 1.91
N HIS A 95 -7.06 -12.75 2.39
CA HIS A 95 -6.36 -13.72 1.54
C HIS A 95 -7.28 -14.49 0.57
N THR A 96 -8.60 -14.53 0.82
CA THR A 96 -9.59 -15.15 -0.07
C THR A 96 -10.12 -14.19 -1.13
N PHE A 97 -9.58 -12.97 -1.18
CA PHE A 97 -10.10 -11.87 -1.98
C PHE A 97 -11.57 -11.57 -1.66
N LYS A 98 -11.93 -11.54 -0.37
CA LYS A 98 -13.22 -11.05 0.12
C LYS A 98 -13.00 -9.91 1.10
N TYR A 99 -14.01 -9.07 1.29
CA TYR A 99 -13.95 -8.08 2.36
C TYR A 99 -13.92 -8.76 3.72
N ALA A 100 -12.95 -8.40 4.55
CA ALA A 100 -12.84 -8.90 5.91
C ALA A 100 -14.00 -8.39 6.80
N VAL A 101 -14.51 -7.19 6.51
CA VAL A 101 -15.60 -6.55 7.24
C VAL A 101 -16.68 -6.02 6.28
N PRO A 102 -17.95 -5.95 6.72
CA PRO A 102 -19.02 -5.33 5.92
C PRO A 102 -18.71 -3.89 5.53
N GLN A 103 -18.96 -3.54 4.27
CA GLN A 103 -18.68 -2.22 3.72
C GLN A 103 -19.95 -1.35 3.72
N ASN A 104 -20.21 -0.66 4.84
CA ASN A 104 -21.42 0.17 4.98
C ASN A 104 -21.45 1.33 4.00
N HIS A 105 -20.33 2.05 3.83
CA HIS A 105 -20.28 3.18 2.90
C HIS A 105 -20.56 2.77 1.44
N PHE A 106 -20.03 1.62 1.00
CA PHE A 106 -20.36 1.04 -0.31
C PHE A 106 -21.86 0.75 -0.44
N LYS A 107 -22.50 0.20 0.60
CA LYS A 107 -23.95 -0.03 0.63
C LYS A 107 -24.73 1.29 0.54
N ASP A 108 -24.34 2.29 1.33
CA ASP A 108 -25.08 3.55 1.42
C ASP A 108 -25.05 4.30 0.07
N ILE A 109 -23.89 4.38 -0.58
CA ILE A 109 -23.77 4.94 -1.93
C ILE A 109 -24.59 4.14 -2.95
N LEU A 110 -24.51 2.80 -2.91
CA LEU A 110 -25.25 1.96 -3.86
C LEU A 110 -26.77 2.11 -3.68
N LEU A 111 -27.25 2.23 -2.44
CA LEU A 111 -28.66 2.48 -2.16
C LEU A 111 -29.10 3.88 -2.60
N ALA A 112 -28.27 4.91 -2.38
CA ALA A 112 -28.54 6.25 -2.89
C ALA A 112 -28.68 6.26 -4.41
N ILE A 113 -27.79 5.55 -5.13
CA ILE A 113 -27.90 5.37 -6.58
C ILE A 113 -29.21 4.65 -6.95
N CYS A 114 -29.55 3.56 -6.24
CA CYS A 114 -30.77 2.79 -6.53
C CYS A 114 -32.05 3.62 -6.29
N HIS A 115 -32.03 4.55 -5.34
CA HIS A 115 -33.17 5.42 -5.06
C HIS A 115 -33.16 6.73 -5.87
N SER A 116 -32.12 6.98 -6.66
CA SER A 116 -32.03 8.17 -7.50
C SER A 116 -33.06 8.13 -8.63
N PRO A 117 -33.74 9.26 -8.93
CA PRO A 117 -34.55 9.40 -10.14
C PRO A 117 -33.77 9.10 -11.42
N ASN A 118 -32.47 9.41 -11.42
CA ASN A 118 -31.57 9.28 -12.56
C ASN A 118 -30.91 7.90 -12.67
N PHE A 119 -31.43 6.88 -11.96
CA PHE A 119 -30.87 5.53 -11.92
C PHE A 119 -30.59 4.95 -13.33
N GLU A 120 -31.47 5.19 -14.30
CA GLU A 120 -31.31 4.67 -15.67
C GLU A 120 -30.07 5.23 -16.38
N GLN A 121 -29.66 6.46 -16.05
CA GLN A 121 -28.43 7.06 -16.56
C GLN A 121 -27.21 6.61 -15.75
N ILE A 122 -27.32 6.62 -14.42
CA ILE A 122 -26.22 6.27 -13.51
C ILE A 122 -25.81 4.80 -13.68
N LYS A 123 -26.76 3.89 -13.86
CA LYS A 123 -26.49 2.44 -13.97
C LYS A 123 -25.58 2.06 -15.13
N LYS A 124 -25.48 2.91 -16.16
CA LYS A 124 -24.61 2.72 -17.32
C LYS A 124 -23.12 2.80 -16.97
N ARG A 125 -22.77 3.46 -15.84
CA ARG A 125 -21.37 3.70 -15.41
C ARG A 125 -20.93 2.86 -14.21
N ILE A 126 -21.85 2.24 -13.49
CA ILE A 126 -21.53 1.53 -12.23
C ILE A 126 -21.43 0.00 -12.37
N GLY A 127 -21.76 -0.56 -13.54
CA GLY A 127 -21.88 -2.01 -13.70
C GLY A 127 -20.61 -2.78 -13.29
N GLN A 128 -19.44 -2.35 -13.77
CA GLN A 128 -18.17 -2.95 -13.36
C GLN A 128 -17.91 -2.78 -11.86
N THR A 129 -18.12 -1.58 -11.32
CA THR A 129 -17.94 -1.27 -9.89
C THR A 129 -18.79 -2.18 -9.00
N THR A 130 -20.08 -2.30 -9.31
CA THR A 130 -21.02 -3.15 -8.55
C THR A 130 -20.65 -4.62 -8.67
N GLN A 131 -20.25 -5.08 -9.85
CA GLN A 131 -19.76 -6.45 -10.05
C GLN A 131 -18.53 -6.76 -9.16
N ILE A 132 -17.55 -5.86 -9.11
CA ILE A 132 -16.37 -6.02 -8.26
C ILE A 132 -16.76 -5.97 -6.77
N GLY A 133 -17.54 -4.96 -6.36
CA GLY A 133 -18.01 -4.83 -4.98
C GLY A 133 -18.78 -6.06 -4.49
N PHE A 134 -19.64 -6.64 -5.33
CA PHE A 134 -20.35 -7.88 -5.04
C PHE A 134 -19.42 -9.09 -5.03
N ALA A 135 -18.47 -9.18 -5.97
CA ALA A 135 -17.50 -10.26 -5.96
C ALA A 135 -16.64 -10.29 -4.69
N LEU A 136 -16.37 -9.13 -4.09
CA LEU A 136 -15.65 -9.02 -2.81
C LEU A 136 -16.56 -9.19 -1.58
N SER A 137 -17.86 -8.96 -1.71
CA SER A 137 -18.82 -9.09 -0.60
C SER A 137 -19.25 -10.54 -0.33
N SER A 138 -19.80 -10.80 0.85
CA SER A 138 -20.42 -12.10 1.16
C SER A 138 -21.80 -12.24 0.50
N ASP A 139 -22.20 -13.45 0.14
CA ASP A 139 -23.50 -13.69 -0.49
C ASP A 139 -24.68 -13.25 0.41
N ILE A 140 -24.55 -13.41 1.73
CA ILE A 140 -25.56 -12.98 2.70
C ILE A 140 -25.73 -11.46 2.66
N TRP A 141 -24.61 -10.72 2.65
CA TRP A 141 -24.64 -9.26 2.59
C TRP A 141 -25.30 -8.77 1.30
N ILE A 142 -24.99 -9.40 0.15
CA ILE A 142 -25.57 -9.05 -1.15
C ILE A 142 -27.07 -9.32 -1.16
N THR A 143 -27.51 -10.49 -0.69
CA THR A 143 -28.93 -10.85 -0.63
C THR A 143 -29.71 -9.87 0.24
N ASN A 144 -29.21 -9.55 1.44
CA ASN A 144 -29.84 -8.59 2.35
C ASN A 144 -29.96 -7.20 1.70
N LEU A 145 -28.94 -6.75 0.96
CA LEU A 145 -28.97 -5.48 0.24
C LEU A 145 -30.03 -5.48 -0.87
N ILE A 146 -30.06 -6.52 -1.71
CA ILE A 146 -31.05 -6.63 -2.80
C ILE A 146 -32.48 -6.73 -2.26
N GLU A 147 -32.68 -7.44 -1.16
CA GLU A 147 -34.00 -7.59 -0.52
C GLU A 147 -34.53 -6.28 0.06
N SER A 148 -33.65 -5.38 0.50
CA SER A 148 -34.01 -4.07 1.06
C SER A 148 -34.58 -3.07 0.04
N ILE A 149 -34.45 -3.35 -1.26
CA ILE A 149 -34.99 -2.51 -2.34
C ILE A 149 -36.40 -2.99 -2.68
N ASP A 150 -37.34 -2.12 -3.05
CA ASP A 150 -38.68 -2.57 -3.47
C ASP A 150 -38.81 -2.75 -4.99
N ASN A 151 -38.14 -1.88 -5.76
CA ASN A 151 -38.27 -1.82 -7.22
C ASN A 151 -37.71 -3.09 -7.91
N LYS A 152 -38.59 -3.85 -8.57
CA LYS A 152 -38.26 -5.10 -9.26
C LYS A 152 -37.23 -4.94 -10.38
N LYS A 153 -37.22 -3.82 -11.11
CA LYS A 153 -36.24 -3.58 -12.18
C LYS A 153 -34.83 -3.42 -11.61
N ILE A 154 -34.71 -2.68 -10.51
CA ILE A 154 -33.45 -2.47 -9.81
C ILE A 154 -32.97 -3.80 -9.20
N LYS A 155 -33.86 -4.59 -8.59
CA LYS A 155 -33.52 -5.94 -8.12
C LYS A 155 -32.94 -6.82 -9.22
N ALA A 156 -33.59 -6.83 -10.39
CA ALA A 156 -33.13 -7.60 -11.54
C ALA A 156 -31.74 -7.13 -12.02
N TYR A 157 -31.50 -5.82 -12.05
CA TYR A 157 -30.19 -5.25 -12.37
C TYR A 157 -29.12 -5.68 -11.36
N LEU A 158 -29.34 -5.49 -10.05
CA LEU A 158 -28.35 -5.87 -9.05
C LEU A 158 -28.09 -7.38 -9.05
N THR A 159 -29.13 -8.19 -9.25
CA THR A 159 -28.98 -9.65 -9.39
C THR A 159 -28.08 -10.02 -10.57
N SER A 160 -28.19 -9.30 -11.70
CA SER A 160 -27.33 -9.55 -12.87
C SER A 160 -25.88 -9.08 -12.68
N MET A 161 -25.58 -8.29 -11.64
CA MET A 161 -24.21 -7.92 -11.27
C MET A 161 -23.47 -9.03 -10.52
N LYS A 162 -24.15 -10.11 -10.11
CA LYS A 162 -23.47 -11.28 -9.55
C LYS A 162 -22.77 -12.07 -10.66
N SER A 163 -21.45 -12.19 -10.57
CA SER A 163 -20.65 -12.93 -11.56
C SER A 163 -20.25 -14.31 -11.03
N ASP A 164 -20.69 -15.37 -11.71
CA ASP A 164 -20.30 -16.74 -11.38
C ASP A 164 -18.81 -16.99 -11.64
N ALA A 165 -18.21 -16.30 -12.62
CA ALA A 165 -16.79 -16.42 -12.91
C ALA A 165 -15.92 -15.91 -11.75
N MET A 166 -16.36 -14.89 -11.02
CA MET A 166 -15.63 -14.32 -9.88
C MET A 166 -15.87 -15.08 -8.55
N ARG A 167 -16.55 -16.23 -8.59
CA ARG A 167 -16.52 -17.19 -7.48
C ARG A 167 -15.14 -17.81 -7.33
N ASP A 168 -14.41 -17.95 -8.43
CA ASP A 168 -12.99 -18.35 -8.44
C ASP A 168 -12.11 -17.22 -7.89
N VAL A 169 -11.20 -17.56 -6.97
CA VAL A 169 -10.36 -16.59 -6.25
C VAL A 169 -9.36 -15.90 -7.19
N GLU A 170 -8.74 -16.64 -8.12
CA GLU A 170 -7.75 -16.08 -9.05
C GLU A 170 -8.40 -15.14 -10.05
N LYS A 171 -9.56 -15.52 -10.62
CA LYS A 171 -10.32 -14.64 -11.50
C LYS A 171 -10.79 -13.37 -10.79
N ARG A 172 -11.21 -13.50 -9.52
CA ARG A 172 -11.61 -12.35 -8.71
C ARG A 172 -10.44 -11.43 -8.42
N LYS A 173 -9.29 -11.98 -8.04
CA LYS A 173 -8.04 -11.24 -7.84
C LYS A 173 -7.63 -10.48 -9.10
N GLU A 174 -7.61 -11.16 -10.25
CA GLU A 174 -7.28 -10.54 -11.52
C GLU A 174 -8.24 -9.38 -11.87
N ALA A 175 -9.56 -9.61 -11.70
CA ALA A 175 -10.58 -8.60 -11.96
C ALA A 175 -10.43 -7.38 -11.04
N PHE A 176 -10.21 -7.62 -9.73
CA PHE A 176 -9.97 -6.55 -8.75
C PHE A 176 -8.71 -5.75 -9.08
N LEU A 177 -7.59 -6.40 -9.38
CA LEU A 177 -6.34 -5.70 -9.70
C LEU A 177 -6.47 -4.87 -10.98
N LYS A 178 -7.12 -5.41 -12.02
CA LYS A 178 -7.43 -4.63 -13.24
C LYS A 178 -8.30 -3.42 -12.94
N TYR A 179 -9.31 -3.59 -12.09
CA TYR A 179 -10.19 -2.50 -11.69
C TYR A 179 -9.44 -1.44 -10.87
N LYS A 180 -8.70 -1.84 -9.84
CA LYS A 180 -7.86 -0.96 -9.01
C LYS A 180 -6.89 -0.12 -9.85
N ASN A 181 -6.28 -0.71 -10.87
CA ASN A 181 -5.33 0.00 -11.74
C ASN A 181 -5.96 1.19 -12.51
N GLN A 182 -7.29 1.19 -12.72
CA GLN A 182 -8.00 2.31 -13.34
C GLN A 182 -7.99 3.57 -12.45
N PHE A 183 -7.72 3.43 -11.15
CA PHE A 183 -7.77 4.49 -10.14
C PHE A 183 -6.38 4.89 -9.60
N THR A 184 -5.31 4.46 -10.27
CA THR A 184 -3.92 4.65 -9.79
C THR A 184 -3.56 6.13 -9.53
N TYR A 185 -4.18 7.06 -10.27
CA TYR A 185 -3.90 8.50 -10.19
C TYR A 185 -4.87 9.27 -9.30
N VAL A 186 -5.81 8.59 -8.64
CA VAL A 186 -6.84 9.26 -7.83
C VAL A 186 -6.53 9.04 -6.35
N ASN A 187 -6.50 10.12 -5.59
CA ASN A 187 -6.42 10.05 -4.13
C ASN A 187 -7.83 9.90 -3.54
N TYR A 188 -8.15 8.70 -3.05
CA TYR A 188 -9.43 8.41 -2.40
C TYR A 188 -9.26 7.78 -1.02
N HIS A 189 -8.07 7.87 -0.43
CA HIS A 189 -7.75 7.19 0.81
C HIS A 189 -8.22 8.01 2.02
N SER A 190 -8.93 7.33 2.92
CA SER A 190 -9.42 7.88 4.18
C SER A 190 -9.45 6.77 5.23
N ALA A 191 -9.45 7.14 6.51
CA ALA A 191 -9.49 6.20 7.63
C ALA A 191 -10.08 6.88 8.88
N ASP A 192 -10.41 6.05 9.87
CA ASP A 192 -10.79 6.50 11.19
C ASP A 192 -9.70 6.12 12.21
N PHE A 193 -9.29 7.09 13.03
CA PHE A 193 -8.43 6.83 14.19
C PHE A 193 -9.28 6.27 15.34
N PRO A 194 -8.95 5.08 15.86
CA PRO A 194 -9.75 4.44 16.90
C PRO A 194 -9.47 5.05 18.28
N ASP A 195 -10.51 5.09 19.12
CA ASP A 195 -10.38 5.49 20.53
C ASP A 195 -10.32 4.28 21.48
N THR A 196 -10.75 3.11 21.00
CA THR A 196 -10.86 1.86 21.78
C THR A 196 -10.25 0.68 21.04
N ASP A 197 -9.83 -0.35 21.77
CA ASP A 197 -9.20 -1.55 21.18
C ASP A 197 -10.13 -2.30 20.20
N TYR A 198 -11.44 -2.35 20.49
CA TYR A 198 -12.42 -2.93 19.56
C TYR A 198 -12.50 -2.17 18.23
N GLN A 199 -12.50 -0.83 18.29
CA GLN A 199 -12.50 -0.01 17.08
C GLN A 199 -11.19 -0.19 16.32
N LEU A 200 -10.05 -0.29 17.03
CA LEU A 200 -8.75 -0.53 16.41
C LEU A 200 -8.73 -1.84 15.63
N LEU A 201 -9.20 -2.95 16.20
CA LEU A 201 -9.28 -4.22 15.46
C LEU A 201 -10.13 -4.09 14.19
N SER A 202 -11.23 -3.34 14.25
CA SER A 202 -12.10 -3.14 13.10
C SER A 202 -11.51 -2.21 12.03
N SER A 203 -10.75 -1.18 12.40
CA SER A 203 -10.22 -0.17 11.47
C SER A 203 -8.74 -0.35 11.13
N TYR A 204 -8.02 -1.27 11.79
CA TYR A 204 -6.58 -1.45 11.70
C TYR A 204 -6.08 -1.51 10.26
N HIS A 205 -6.66 -2.38 9.43
CA HIS A 205 -6.20 -2.53 8.05
C HIS A 205 -6.46 -1.30 7.19
N ALA A 206 -7.59 -0.61 7.40
CA ALA A 206 -7.90 0.62 6.68
C ALA A 206 -6.95 1.75 7.11
N LEU A 207 -6.69 1.88 8.41
CA LEU A 207 -5.76 2.85 8.97
C LEU A 207 -4.31 2.58 8.54
N LYS A 208 -3.87 1.32 8.56
CA LYS A 208 -2.55 0.91 8.05
C LYS A 208 -2.37 1.29 6.58
N ALA A 209 -3.31 0.90 5.72
CA ALA A 209 -3.27 1.23 4.30
C ALA A 209 -3.27 2.75 4.07
N PHE A 210 -4.05 3.49 4.86
CA PHE A 210 -4.08 4.95 4.84
C PHE A 210 -2.73 5.57 5.22
N LEU A 211 -2.12 5.16 6.34
CA LEU A 211 -0.82 5.68 6.79
C LEU A 211 0.31 5.38 5.78
N ILE A 212 0.32 4.18 5.20
CA ILE A 212 1.29 3.80 4.16
C ILE A 212 1.09 4.65 2.90
N TYR A 213 -0.16 4.84 2.47
CA TYR A 213 -0.47 5.70 1.32
C TYR A 213 0.01 7.14 1.57
N ARG A 214 -0.36 7.74 2.71
CA ARG A 214 -0.01 9.13 3.05
C ARG A 214 1.48 9.36 3.21
N SER A 215 2.23 8.39 3.73
CA SER A 215 3.69 8.51 3.85
C SER A 215 4.43 8.34 2.53
N SER A 216 3.85 7.61 1.57
CA SER A 216 4.47 7.38 0.26
C SER A 216 4.20 8.49 -0.75
N HIS A 217 3.32 9.45 -0.43
CA HIS A 217 2.91 10.53 -1.34
C HIS A 217 3.18 11.90 -0.71
N ALA A 218 3.70 12.85 -1.50
CA ALA A 218 3.95 14.23 -1.08
C ALA A 218 2.61 14.98 -0.89
N THR A 219 1.98 14.77 0.27
CA THR A 219 0.66 15.28 0.62
C THR A 219 0.71 16.05 1.94
N ASN A 220 -0.20 17.01 2.14
CA ASN A 220 -0.23 17.82 3.35
C ASN A 220 -0.75 17.01 4.55
N ASN A 221 0.15 16.68 5.49
CA ASN A 221 -0.18 15.88 6.67
C ASN A 221 -0.38 16.73 7.95
N GLU A 222 -0.44 18.06 7.85
CA GLU A 222 -0.61 18.94 9.02
C GLU A 222 -1.86 18.60 9.83
N ASN A 223 -2.99 18.39 9.15
CA ASN A 223 -4.27 18.02 9.77
C ASN A 223 -4.21 16.67 10.53
N LEU A 224 -3.31 15.76 10.15
CA LEU A 224 -3.15 14.46 10.82
C LEU A 224 -2.39 14.55 12.14
N SER A 225 -1.61 15.60 12.37
CA SER A 225 -0.71 15.70 13.54
C SER A 225 -1.47 15.56 14.87
N GLY A 226 -2.64 16.20 14.97
CA GLY A 226 -3.50 16.10 16.16
C GLY A 226 -4.02 14.68 16.39
N HIS A 227 -4.48 14.01 15.33
CA HIS A 227 -4.99 12.64 15.39
C HIS A 227 -3.89 11.64 15.73
N ILE A 228 -2.72 11.77 15.11
CA ILE A 228 -1.54 10.95 15.39
C ILE A 228 -1.12 11.11 16.86
N LYS A 229 -1.10 12.35 17.39
CA LYS A 229 -0.76 12.60 18.79
C LYS A 229 -1.74 11.90 19.74
N SER A 230 -3.03 12.05 19.48
CA SER A 230 -4.09 11.40 20.28
C SER A 230 -3.96 9.89 20.24
N PHE A 231 -3.71 9.30 19.06
CA PHE A 231 -3.49 7.87 18.89
C PHE A 231 -2.27 7.36 19.65
N ILE A 232 -1.10 8.00 19.47
CA ILE A 232 0.14 7.66 20.20
C ILE A 232 -0.07 7.73 21.71
N SER A 233 -0.84 8.71 22.18
CA SER A 233 -0.98 8.95 23.62
C SER A 233 -2.11 8.12 24.25
N ASN A 234 -2.91 7.39 23.48
CA ASN A 234 -4.11 6.71 23.96
C ASN A 234 -3.78 5.41 24.73
N PRO A 235 -4.00 5.35 26.07
CA PRO A 235 -3.72 4.16 26.85
C PRO A 235 -4.64 2.97 26.53
N ALA A 236 -5.84 3.22 26.00
CA ALA A 236 -6.84 2.19 25.73
C ALA A 236 -6.47 1.29 24.54
N LEU A 237 -5.50 1.69 23.72
CA LEU A 237 -5.06 0.95 22.52
C LEU A 237 -3.82 0.09 22.77
N ARG A 238 -3.12 0.31 23.88
CA ARG A 238 -1.75 -0.20 24.13
C ARG A 238 -1.63 -1.72 24.32
N GLY A 239 -2.74 -2.45 24.32
CA GLY A 239 -2.78 -3.89 24.60
C GLY A 239 -2.60 -4.79 23.38
N SER A 240 -2.71 -4.26 22.16
CA SER A 240 -2.77 -5.04 20.93
C SER A 240 -1.53 -4.93 20.06
N GLN A 241 -1.28 -5.95 19.23
CA GLN A 241 -0.15 -5.95 18.28
C GLN A 241 -0.40 -4.96 17.14
N GLU A 242 -1.66 -4.78 16.76
CA GLU A 242 -2.14 -3.81 15.77
C GLU A 242 -1.74 -2.39 16.15
N TYR A 243 -1.84 -2.04 17.44
CA TYR A 243 -1.38 -0.74 17.94
C TYR A 243 0.13 -0.58 17.77
N MET A 244 0.92 -1.58 18.17
CA MET A 244 2.37 -1.54 18.05
C MET A 244 2.81 -1.47 16.59
N ASP A 245 2.16 -2.19 15.68
CA ASP A 245 2.44 -2.14 14.24
C ASP A 245 2.22 -0.73 13.67
N LEU A 246 1.07 -0.13 13.96
CA LEU A 246 0.77 1.25 13.55
C LEU A 246 1.74 2.26 14.20
N LEU A 247 2.14 2.04 15.45
CA LEU A 247 3.12 2.86 16.15
C LEU A 247 4.50 2.78 15.47
N ILE A 248 4.93 1.60 15.02
CA ILE A 248 6.18 1.45 14.27
C ILE A 248 6.09 2.19 12.93
N ILE A 249 4.99 2.04 12.19
CA ILE A 249 4.75 2.75 10.92
C ILE A 249 4.81 4.26 11.13
N ILE A 250 4.15 4.79 12.15
CA ILE A 250 4.17 6.22 12.48
C ILE A 250 5.60 6.68 12.79
N GLY A 251 6.34 5.92 13.60
CA GLY A 251 7.72 6.24 13.98
C GLY A 251 8.72 6.19 12.82
N LEU A 252 8.47 5.35 11.81
CA LEU A 252 9.28 5.27 10.60
C LEU A 252 8.94 6.37 9.59
N MET A 253 7.64 6.62 9.38
CA MET A 253 7.17 7.21 8.13
C MET A 253 6.64 8.64 8.25
N PHE A 254 6.37 9.13 9.47
CA PHE A 254 5.81 10.46 9.69
C PHE A 254 6.78 11.38 10.43
N PRO A 255 6.90 12.66 10.04
CA PRO A 255 7.68 13.62 10.80
C PRO A 255 7.01 13.87 12.16
N LEU A 256 7.68 13.48 13.24
CA LEU A 256 7.15 13.61 14.61
C LEU A 256 7.59 14.92 15.27
N GLU A 257 7.25 16.04 14.66
CA GLU A 257 7.59 17.38 15.16
C GLU A 257 6.58 17.90 16.21
N ASN A 258 6.82 19.09 16.78
CA ASN A 258 5.88 19.78 17.67
C ASN A 258 5.45 18.97 18.91
N GLY A 259 6.37 18.18 19.48
CA GLY A 259 6.17 17.38 20.68
C GLY A 259 5.54 16.00 20.44
N LEU A 260 5.33 15.60 19.18
CA LEU A 260 4.96 14.23 18.81
C LEU A 260 6.07 13.24 19.13
N ASP A 261 7.33 13.60 18.89
CA ASP A 261 8.52 12.82 19.26
C ASP A 261 8.54 12.48 20.77
N THR A 262 8.27 13.47 21.61
CA THR A 262 8.24 13.31 23.06
C THR A 262 7.11 12.38 23.48
N ALA A 263 5.91 12.54 22.89
CA ALA A 263 4.78 11.65 23.14
C ALA A 263 5.08 10.21 22.70
N TYR A 264 5.74 10.04 21.55
CA TYR A 264 6.15 8.75 21.03
C TYR A 264 7.12 8.04 21.98
N THR A 265 8.22 8.71 22.34
CA THR A 265 9.24 8.14 23.24
C THR A 265 8.64 7.80 24.60
N GLN A 266 7.80 8.68 25.16
CA GLN A 266 7.12 8.42 26.43
C GLN A 266 6.21 7.19 26.35
N THR A 267 5.35 7.12 25.33
CA THR A 267 4.46 5.97 25.11
C THR A 267 5.27 4.68 24.93
N PHE A 268 6.31 4.68 24.10
CA PHE A 268 7.10 3.48 23.87
C PHE A 268 7.82 3.02 25.15
N ASN A 269 8.35 3.96 25.94
CA ASN A 269 8.97 3.64 27.23
C ASN A 269 7.95 3.07 28.22
N GLU A 270 6.71 3.57 28.20
CA GLU A 270 5.61 3.04 29.03
C GLU A 270 5.16 1.64 28.61
N LEU A 271 5.19 1.33 27.31
CA LEU A 271 4.98 -0.02 26.80
C LEU A 271 6.12 -0.93 27.24
N TYR A 272 7.37 -0.49 27.03
CA TYR A 272 8.57 -1.25 27.34
C TYR A 272 8.66 -1.55 28.84
N LYS A 273 8.88 -0.56 29.72
CA LYS A 273 9.08 -0.77 31.18
C LYS A 273 9.96 -1.98 31.56
N GLY A 274 10.97 -2.31 30.74
CA GLY A 274 11.84 -3.48 30.94
C GLY A 274 11.26 -4.83 30.49
N ASN A 275 10.08 -4.85 29.87
CA ASN A 275 9.43 -6.03 29.32
C ASN A 275 10.05 -6.42 27.97
N SER A 276 10.88 -7.47 27.98
CA SER A 276 11.52 -8.00 26.77
C SER A 276 10.54 -8.49 25.71
N GLN A 277 9.31 -8.86 26.07
CA GLN A 277 8.28 -9.26 25.11
C GLN A 277 7.87 -8.11 24.16
N VAL A 278 7.98 -6.87 24.61
CA VAL A 278 7.71 -5.69 23.78
C VAL A 278 8.77 -5.57 22.69
N ILE A 279 10.04 -5.85 23.02
CA ILE A 279 11.14 -5.79 22.07
C ILE A 279 11.04 -6.92 21.04
N SER A 280 10.73 -8.15 21.46
CA SER A 280 10.52 -9.25 20.52
C SER A 280 9.32 -9.00 19.59
N THR A 281 8.23 -8.47 20.13
CA THR A 281 7.04 -8.12 19.33
C THR A 281 7.36 -6.99 18.35
N PHE A 282 8.12 -5.99 18.79
CA PHE A 282 8.61 -4.91 17.93
C PHE A 282 9.42 -5.46 16.75
N PHE A 283 10.44 -6.30 16.99
CA PHE A 283 11.27 -6.85 15.90
C PHE A 283 10.48 -7.78 14.97
N SER A 284 9.52 -8.54 15.50
CA SER A 284 8.64 -9.37 14.66
C SER A 284 7.78 -8.53 13.71
N LEU A 285 7.21 -7.43 14.20
CA LEU A 285 6.41 -6.51 13.38
C LEU A 285 7.31 -5.72 12.42
N TYR A 286 8.46 -5.28 12.90
CA TYR A 286 9.42 -4.52 12.10
C TYR A 286 9.98 -5.34 10.94
N ASP A 287 10.33 -6.62 11.15
CA ASP A 287 10.71 -7.54 10.08
C ASP A 287 9.59 -7.67 9.03
N ALA A 288 8.34 -7.82 9.47
CA ALA A 288 7.21 -7.89 8.56
C ALA A 288 7.06 -6.61 7.71
N LEU A 289 7.31 -5.43 8.30
CA LEU A 289 7.28 -4.14 7.59
C LEU A 289 8.45 -3.98 6.62
N LEU A 290 9.66 -4.40 7.00
CA LEU A 290 10.85 -4.36 6.13
C LEU A 290 10.70 -5.26 4.89
N ASN A 291 9.95 -6.35 5.02
CA ASN A 291 9.67 -7.28 3.92
C ASN A 291 8.33 -6.98 3.20
N ASP A 292 7.58 -5.95 3.61
CA ASP A 292 6.33 -5.56 2.96
C ASP A 292 6.61 -4.69 1.72
N GLY A 293 6.32 -5.24 0.54
CA GLY A 293 6.50 -4.51 -0.73
C GLY A 293 5.66 -3.24 -0.87
N ALA A 294 4.65 -3.02 -0.02
CA ALA A 294 3.88 -1.79 0.02
C ALA A 294 4.60 -0.64 0.75
N ILE A 295 5.57 -0.95 1.62
CA ILE A 295 6.29 0.04 2.44
C ILE A 295 7.73 0.11 1.98
N LYS A 296 8.21 1.31 1.67
CA LYS A 296 9.61 1.54 1.33
C LYS A 296 10.33 2.16 2.52
N VAL A 297 10.93 1.32 3.36
CA VAL A 297 11.78 1.77 4.45
C VAL A 297 13.15 2.18 3.90
N MET A 298 13.49 3.45 4.07
CA MET A 298 14.73 4.08 3.63
C MET A 298 15.61 4.45 4.84
N PRO A 299 16.92 4.69 4.65
CA PRO A 299 17.84 4.98 5.75
C PRO A 299 17.41 6.16 6.63
N GLU A 300 16.77 7.18 6.06
CA GLU A 300 16.21 8.31 6.78
C GLU A 300 15.07 7.91 7.74
N ASN A 301 14.26 6.91 7.37
CA ASN A 301 13.18 6.39 8.22
C ASN A 301 13.76 5.67 9.44
N GLU A 302 14.76 4.82 9.22
CA GLU A 302 15.43 4.08 10.30
C GLU A 302 16.23 5.03 11.20
N LEU A 303 16.84 6.07 10.65
CA LEU A 303 17.50 7.13 11.42
C LEU A 303 16.51 7.87 12.32
N GLN A 304 15.31 8.18 11.82
CA GLN A 304 14.27 8.78 12.62
C GLN A 304 13.82 7.85 13.76
N LEU A 305 13.50 6.60 13.44
CA LEU A 305 13.04 5.63 14.43
C LEU A 305 14.11 5.38 15.50
N SER A 306 15.38 5.28 15.10
CA SER A 306 16.51 5.17 16.02
C SER A 306 16.57 6.34 17.01
N ARG A 307 16.37 7.58 16.55
CA ARG A 307 16.34 8.76 17.44
C ARG A 307 15.20 8.70 18.44
N LEU A 308 14.01 8.28 18.01
CA LEU A 308 12.83 8.16 18.87
C LEU A 308 13.01 7.09 19.95
N LEU A 309 13.73 6.02 19.63
CA LEU A 309 13.97 4.88 20.52
C LEU A 309 15.28 4.96 21.31
N ALA A 310 16.18 5.90 21.00
CA ALA A 310 17.45 6.07 21.69
C ALA A 310 17.32 6.23 23.23
N PRO A 311 16.29 6.90 23.78
CA PRO A 311 16.09 7.01 25.23
C PRO A 311 15.60 5.72 25.90
N ILE A 312 15.22 4.69 25.14
CA ILE A 312 14.72 3.42 25.68
C ILE A 312 15.91 2.58 26.15
N GLU A 313 15.89 2.16 27.42
CA GLU A 313 16.97 1.38 28.03
C GLU A 313 16.91 -0.12 27.67
N SER A 314 16.85 -0.43 26.37
CA SER A 314 17.01 -1.78 25.83
C SER A 314 18.38 -1.93 25.17
N THR A 315 19.16 -2.90 25.62
CA THR A 315 20.48 -3.23 25.04
C THR A 315 20.32 -3.72 23.61
N GLU A 316 19.27 -4.49 23.33
CA GLU A 316 18.95 -5.08 22.03
C GLU A 316 18.63 -4.01 20.99
N LEU A 317 17.73 -3.06 21.32
CA LEU A 317 17.42 -1.93 20.42
C LEU A 317 18.66 -1.07 20.15
N LYS A 318 19.42 -0.75 21.20
CA LYS A 318 20.64 0.06 21.07
C LYS A 318 21.67 -0.65 20.19
N ALA A 319 21.92 -1.94 20.41
CA ALA A 319 22.85 -2.72 19.60
C ALA A 319 22.41 -2.78 18.14
N TYR A 320 21.13 -3.08 17.89
CA TYR A 320 20.58 -3.17 16.53
C TYR A 320 20.73 -1.84 15.78
N PHE A 321 20.21 -0.74 16.33
CA PHE A 321 20.24 0.55 15.65
C PHE A 321 21.65 1.09 15.49
N ASN A 322 22.58 0.84 16.42
CA ASN A 322 23.98 1.21 16.23
C ASN A 322 24.59 0.52 15.00
N THR A 323 24.33 -0.78 14.82
CA THR A 323 24.80 -1.53 13.64
C THR A 323 24.15 -1.02 12.36
N ILE A 324 22.84 -0.80 12.36
CA ILE A 324 22.12 -0.33 11.17
C ILE A 324 22.52 1.10 10.79
N LEU A 325 22.69 1.99 11.76
CA LEU A 325 23.17 3.36 11.51
C LEU A 325 24.58 3.39 10.94
N GLU A 326 25.47 2.49 11.36
CA GLU A 326 26.81 2.34 10.78
C GLU A 326 26.73 1.93 9.30
N VAL A 327 25.85 0.98 8.97
CA VAL A 327 25.57 0.57 7.59
C VAL A 327 25.03 1.74 6.77
N HIS A 328 24.10 2.53 7.32
CA HIS A 328 23.55 3.71 6.63
C HIS A 328 24.58 4.80 6.40
N ALA A 329 25.43 5.08 7.40
CA ALA A 329 26.41 6.15 7.35
C ALA A 329 27.56 5.84 6.38
N LYS A 330 28.05 4.59 6.36
CA LYS A 330 29.23 4.20 5.55
C LYS A 330 28.86 3.53 4.23
N GLY A 331 27.64 3.00 4.12
CA GLY A 331 27.17 2.19 3.01
C GLY A 331 27.53 0.72 3.17
N PHE A 332 26.64 -0.17 2.71
CA PHE A 332 26.77 -1.62 2.87
C PHE A 332 28.03 -2.23 2.22
N VAL A 333 28.70 -1.51 1.33
CA VAL A 333 29.93 -1.93 0.65
C VAL A 333 31.21 -1.62 1.42
N HIS A 334 31.14 -0.77 2.45
CA HIS A 334 32.30 -0.35 3.21
C HIS A 334 32.78 -1.46 4.17
N PRO A 335 34.10 -1.73 4.30
CA PRO A 335 34.64 -2.74 5.21
C PRO A 335 34.12 -2.63 6.64
N ASP A 336 34.12 -1.42 7.22
CA ASP A 336 33.61 -1.20 8.57
C ASP A 336 32.12 -1.58 8.74
N ALA A 337 31.29 -1.34 7.71
CA ALA A 337 29.88 -1.74 7.76
C ALA A 337 29.74 -3.27 7.73
N ILE A 338 30.54 -3.94 6.89
CA ILE A 338 30.58 -5.41 6.80
C ILE A 338 31.03 -6.02 8.14
N ASP A 339 32.08 -5.44 8.75
CA ASP A 339 32.60 -5.90 10.03
C ASP A 339 31.63 -5.61 11.18
N ALA A 340 30.92 -4.48 11.17
CA ALA A 340 29.86 -4.19 12.13
C ALA A 340 28.69 -5.19 12.04
N VAL A 341 28.26 -5.52 10.82
CA VAL A 341 27.23 -6.55 10.59
C VAL A 341 27.71 -7.92 11.03
N ARG A 342 28.95 -8.30 10.71
CA ARG A 342 29.54 -9.58 11.15
C ARG A 342 29.60 -9.66 12.68
N ALA A 343 30.15 -8.64 13.34
CA ALA A 343 30.27 -8.59 14.78
C ALA A 343 28.89 -8.66 15.47
N TYR A 344 27.89 -7.96 14.91
CA TYR A 344 26.52 -8.06 15.40
C TYR A 344 25.96 -9.48 15.25
N TYR A 345 26.07 -10.06 14.06
CA TYR A 345 25.54 -11.39 13.77
C TYR A 345 26.17 -12.49 14.65
N ASP A 346 27.50 -12.45 14.78
CA ASP A 346 28.26 -13.42 15.60
C ASP A 346 27.97 -13.25 17.10
N GLY A 347 27.73 -12.01 17.57
CA GLY A 347 27.40 -11.71 18.96
C GLY A 347 25.97 -12.08 19.37
N HIS A 348 25.06 -12.27 18.40
CA HIS A 348 23.63 -12.51 18.62
C HIS A 348 23.15 -13.83 18.00
N GLN A 349 24.04 -14.83 17.92
CA GLN A 349 23.70 -16.16 17.40
C GLN A 349 22.56 -16.80 18.22
N GLY A 350 21.40 -16.99 17.58
CA GLY A 350 20.19 -17.56 18.20
C GLY A 350 19.03 -16.58 18.39
N LEU A 351 19.27 -15.27 18.27
CA LEU A 351 18.20 -14.26 18.23
C LEU A 351 17.72 -14.09 16.79
N SER A 352 16.74 -14.90 16.39
CA SER A 352 16.33 -14.99 14.98
C SER A 352 15.77 -13.67 14.46
N GLN A 353 14.90 -13.00 15.21
CA GLN A 353 14.12 -11.86 14.72
C GLN A 353 14.96 -10.60 14.45
N GLU A 354 15.90 -10.25 15.33
CA GLU A 354 16.78 -9.10 15.06
C GLU A 354 17.70 -9.38 13.88
N ASN A 355 18.20 -10.61 13.77
CA ASN A 355 19.02 -11.03 12.63
C ASN A 355 18.22 -11.12 11.32
N GLU A 356 16.92 -11.42 11.36
CA GLU A 356 16.02 -11.27 10.20
C GLU A 356 15.98 -9.78 9.77
N CYS A 357 15.79 -8.86 10.72
CA CYS A 357 15.75 -7.43 10.43
C CYS A 357 17.06 -6.91 9.82
N VAL A 358 18.22 -7.31 10.36
CA VAL A 358 19.53 -6.93 9.78
C VAL A 358 19.67 -7.46 8.34
N ARG A 359 19.27 -8.72 8.11
CA ARG A 359 19.25 -9.30 6.76
C ARG A 359 18.33 -8.53 5.83
N ALA A 360 17.13 -8.16 6.29
CA ALA A 360 16.14 -7.40 5.54
C ALA A 360 16.68 -6.02 5.10
N VAL A 361 17.43 -5.32 5.96
CA VAL A 361 18.09 -4.05 5.60
C VAL A 361 19.15 -4.27 4.52
N ILE A 362 20.03 -5.26 4.70
CA ILE A 362 21.11 -5.54 3.74
C ILE A 362 20.57 -6.00 2.38
N ILE A 363 19.57 -6.89 2.35
CA ILE A 363 18.94 -7.30 1.08
C ILE A 363 18.22 -6.12 0.41
N GLY A 364 17.63 -5.21 1.20
CA GLY A 364 17.06 -3.97 0.70
C GLY A 364 18.10 -3.12 -0.05
N TYR A 365 19.31 -2.97 0.49
CA TYR A 365 20.41 -2.29 -0.19
C TYR A 365 20.85 -2.99 -1.48
N ILE A 366 21.05 -4.31 -1.43
CA ILE A 366 21.48 -5.11 -2.59
C ILE A 366 20.43 -5.02 -3.70
N THR A 367 19.16 -5.23 -3.38
CA THR A 367 18.05 -5.19 -4.34
C THR A 367 17.91 -3.80 -4.95
N ARG A 368 17.93 -2.72 -4.15
CA ARG A 368 17.89 -1.35 -4.67
C ARG A 368 19.08 -1.06 -5.59
N PHE A 369 20.29 -1.48 -5.20
CA PHE A 369 21.47 -1.31 -6.03
C PHE A 369 21.28 -1.99 -7.40
N LEU A 370 20.88 -3.28 -7.42
CA LEU A 370 20.70 -4.04 -8.66
C LEU A 370 19.54 -3.50 -9.53
N GLN A 371 18.47 -2.99 -8.92
CA GLN A 371 17.34 -2.40 -9.65
C GLN A 371 17.73 -1.11 -10.38
N HIS A 372 18.53 -0.24 -9.72
CA HIS A 372 18.95 1.04 -10.27
C HIS A 372 20.24 0.97 -11.09
N LEU A 373 20.95 -0.16 -11.07
CA LEU A 373 22.15 -0.34 -11.87
C LEU A 373 21.80 -0.34 -13.37
N GLU A 374 22.50 0.50 -14.12
CA GLU A 374 22.37 0.51 -15.58
C GLU A 374 23.07 -0.71 -16.19
N VAL A 375 22.57 -1.13 -17.34
CA VAL A 375 23.07 -2.35 -17.99
C VAL A 375 24.51 -2.17 -18.47
N GLU A 376 24.89 -0.95 -18.86
CA GLU A 376 26.27 -0.57 -19.23
C GLU A 376 27.25 -0.66 -18.06
N GLN A 377 26.75 -0.61 -16.83
CA GLN A 377 27.53 -0.64 -15.60
C GLN A 377 27.63 -2.06 -15.02
N TYR A 378 27.50 -3.10 -15.85
CA TYR A 378 27.53 -4.49 -15.38
C TYR A 378 28.86 -4.87 -14.69
N ALA A 379 29.94 -4.15 -14.95
CA ALA A 379 31.21 -4.35 -14.25
C ALA A 379 31.10 -4.02 -12.75
N ASP A 380 30.34 -2.98 -12.39
CA ASP A 380 30.12 -2.57 -10.99
C ASP A 380 29.40 -3.68 -10.21
N TYR A 381 28.50 -4.42 -10.88
CA TYR A 381 27.88 -5.61 -10.30
C TYR A 381 28.92 -6.71 -10.00
N PHE A 382 29.90 -6.94 -10.89
CA PHE A 382 30.92 -7.97 -10.66
C PHE A 382 31.81 -7.63 -9.46
N GLU A 383 32.10 -6.34 -9.26
CA GLU A 383 32.86 -5.87 -8.10
C GLU A 383 32.07 -6.04 -6.80
N ILE A 384 30.82 -5.58 -6.78
CA ILE A 384 29.95 -5.68 -5.61
C ILE A 384 29.55 -7.13 -5.32
N ASN A 385 29.56 -8.04 -6.31
CA ASN A 385 29.28 -9.45 -6.07
C ASN A 385 30.21 -10.07 -5.00
N LYS A 386 31.48 -9.64 -4.92
CA LYS A 386 32.39 -10.12 -3.86
C LYS A 386 31.90 -9.75 -2.46
N ILE A 387 31.30 -8.57 -2.34
CA ILE A 387 30.71 -8.07 -1.10
C ILE A 387 29.42 -8.83 -0.80
N ILE A 388 28.59 -9.09 -1.81
CA ILE A 388 27.40 -9.93 -1.68
C ILE A 388 27.77 -11.33 -1.17
N VAL A 389 28.82 -11.94 -1.73
CA VAL A 389 29.34 -13.24 -1.26
C VAL A 389 29.82 -13.18 0.19
N ALA A 390 30.43 -12.07 0.62
CA ALA A 390 30.80 -11.88 2.02
C ALA A 390 29.56 -11.87 2.94
N TYR A 391 28.47 -11.20 2.56
CA TYR A 391 27.21 -11.22 3.32
C TYR A 391 26.53 -12.58 3.30
N ILE A 392 26.55 -13.31 2.17
CA ILE A 392 26.09 -14.71 2.09
C ILE A 392 26.84 -15.57 3.12
N GLY A 393 28.17 -15.38 3.22
CA GLY A 393 29.00 -16.07 4.20
C GLY A 393 28.66 -15.70 5.65
N ILE A 394 28.51 -14.40 5.94
CA ILE A 394 28.14 -13.90 7.28
C ILE A 394 26.81 -14.50 7.72
N PHE A 395 25.77 -14.39 6.89
CA PHE A 395 24.44 -14.80 7.29
C PHE A 395 24.19 -16.31 7.18
N SER A 396 24.81 -16.99 6.20
CA SER A 396 24.63 -18.43 5.97
C SER A 396 23.14 -18.86 6.00
N ASN A 397 22.25 -18.03 5.43
CA ASN A 397 20.80 -18.17 5.52
C ASN A 397 20.18 -18.46 4.14
N GLU A 398 19.36 -19.51 4.04
CA GLU A 398 18.80 -19.97 2.77
C GLU A 398 17.84 -18.96 2.13
N LYS A 399 16.97 -18.33 2.93
CA LYS A 399 16.00 -17.32 2.43
C LYS A 399 16.75 -16.12 1.85
N PHE A 400 17.70 -15.57 2.59
CA PHE A 400 18.54 -14.47 2.14
C PHE A 400 19.29 -14.81 0.84
N ASN A 401 19.85 -16.01 0.72
CA ASN A 401 20.52 -16.47 -0.49
C ASN A 401 19.55 -16.57 -1.69
N GLN A 402 18.32 -17.00 -1.46
CA GLN A 402 17.28 -17.08 -2.46
C GLN A 402 16.84 -15.67 -2.92
N ASP A 403 16.68 -14.72 -1.99
CA ASP A 403 16.31 -13.33 -2.32
C ASP A 403 17.41 -12.65 -3.16
N ILE A 404 18.69 -12.85 -2.80
CA ILE A 404 19.82 -12.36 -3.61
C ILE A 404 19.77 -12.98 -5.00
N LYS A 405 19.58 -14.29 -5.09
CA LYS A 405 19.49 -14.99 -6.38
C LYS A 405 18.41 -14.40 -7.27
N GLU A 406 17.24 -14.09 -6.72
CA GLU A 406 16.14 -13.50 -7.46
C GLU A 406 16.51 -12.12 -8.01
N ALA A 407 17.02 -11.22 -7.16
CA ALA A 407 17.47 -9.89 -7.55
C ALA A 407 18.60 -9.94 -8.61
N SER A 408 19.59 -10.81 -8.39
CA SER A 408 20.70 -11.06 -9.32
C SER A 408 20.24 -11.58 -10.68
N LEU A 409 19.29 -12.52 -10.70
CA LEU A 409 18.73 -13.05 -11.95
C LEU A 409 17.87 -12.02 -12.69
N GLU A 410 17.14 -11.17 -11.97
CA GLU A 410 16.38 -10.07 -12.58
C GLU A 410 17.30 -9.08 -13.30
N TYR A 411 18.39 -8.65 -12.66
CA TYR A 411 19.40 -7.79 -13.28
C TYR A 411 20.04 -8.45 -14.51
N VAL A 412 20.48 -9.72 -14.39
CA VAL A 412 21.09 -10.44 -15.52
C VAL A 412 20.12 -10.58 -16.70
N LYS A 413 18.82 -10.80 -16.44
CA LYS A 413 17.78 -10.79 -17.49
C LYS A 413 17.67 -9.41 -18.17
N LYS A 414 17.77 -8.30 -17.42
CA LYS A 414 17.83 -6.93 -17.96
C LYS A 414 19.02 -6.79 -18.92
N CYS A 415 20.19 -7.32 -18.54
CA CYS A 415 21.38 -7.26 -19.38
C CYS A 415 21.23 -8.03 -20.69
N PHE A 416 20.70 -9.26 -20.66
CA PHE A 416 20.51 -10.06 -21.87
C PHE A 416 19.37 -9.57 -22.78
N LYS A 417 18.47 -8.72 -22.29
CA LYS A 417 17.51 -8.00 -23.14
C LYS A 417 18.20 -6.93 -23.99
N LYS A 418 19.27 -6.30 -23.48
CA LYS A 418 20.04 -5.26 -24.18
C LYS A 418 21.14 -5.85 -25.06
N TYR A 419 22.02 -6.65 -24.46
CA TYR A 419 23.10 -7.32 -25.15
C TYR A 419 22.56 -8.62 -25.77
N THR A 420 22.02 -8.51 -26.98
CA THR A 420 21.42 -9.65 -27.68
C THR A 420 22.41 -10.37 -28.60
N ASP A 421 23.45 -9.68 -29.07
CA ASP A 421 24.50 -10.29 -29.86
C ASP A 421 25.39 -11.17 -28.97
N LYS A 422 25.24 -12.48 -29.16
CA LYS A 422 26.01 -13.49 -28.44
C LYS A 422 27.51 -13.39 -28.71
N ARG A 423 27.97 -12.68 -29.74
CA ARG A 423 29.40 -12.51 -30.04
C ARG A 423 29.98 -11.22 -29.47
N SER A 424 29.13 -10.32 -28.96
CA SER A 424 29.59 -9.08 -28.35
C SER A 424 30.42 -9.36 -27.10
N LYS A 425 31.37 -8.47 -26.83
CA LYS A 425 32.23 -8.54 -25.65
C LYS A 425 31.38 -8.58 -24.37
N ASP A 426 30.43 -7.66 -24.24
CA ASP A 426 29.58 -7.54 -23.05
C ASP A 426 28.76 -8.80 -22.78
N TYR A 427 28.17 -9.40 -23.83
CA TYR A 427 27.46 -10.66 -23.68
C TYR A 427 28.37 -11.78 -23.16
N GLN A 428 29.57 -11.90 -23.70
CA GLN A 428 30.52 -12.94 -23.28
C GLN A 428 31.03 -12.71 -21.86
N ASP A 429 31.28 -11.46 -21.48
CA ASP A 429 31.73 -11.10 -20.13
C ASP A 429 30.64 -11.43 -19.10
N ILE A 430 29.38 -11.03 -19.33
CA ILE A 430 28.24 -11.37 -18.47
C ILE A 430 28.01 -12.87 -18.44
N LYS A 431 28.07 -13.56 -19.59
CA LYS A 431 27.94 -15.02 -19.65
C LYS A 431 29.01 -15.71 -18.81
N LYS A 432 30.27 -15.27 -18.91
CA LYS A 432 31.39 -15.84 -18.17
C LYS A 432 31.17 -15.68 -16.67
N PHE A 433 30.81 -14.48 -16.23
CA PHE A 433 30.49 -14.20 -14.83
C PHE A 433 29.34 -15.07 -14.30
N VAL A 434 28.21 -15.15 -15.03
CA VAL A 434 27.08 -16.02 -14.63
C VAL A 434 27.52 -17.49 -14.59
N SER A 435 28.34 -17.94 -15.54
CA SER A 435 28.74 -19.34 -15.63
C SER A 435 29.68 -19.78 -14.50
N SER A 436 30.45 -18.86 -13.92
CA SER A 436 31.29 -19.15 -12.75
C SER A 436 30.57 -18.80 -11.46
N SER A 437 30.28 -17.51 -11.24
CA SER A 437 29.86 -16.99 -9.95
C SER A 437 28.46 -17.47 -9.54
N PHE A 438 27.52 -17.68 -10.46
CA PHE A 438 26.18 -18.18 -10.08
C PHE A 438 26.20 -19.67 -9.77
N VAL A 439 27.18 -20.42 -10.27
CA VAL A 439 27.39 -21.83 -9.90
C VAL A 439 28.06 -21.91 -8.53
N GLU A 440 29.10 -21.10 -8.30
CA GLU A 440 29.80 -21.01 -7.01
C GLU A 440 28.87 -20.60 -5.87
N MET A 441 27.99 -19.61 -6.10
CA MET A 441 26.99 -19.18 -5.12
C MET A 441 25.81 -20.16 -4.96
N GLY A 442 25.75 -21.23 -5.74
CA GLY A 442 24.63 -22.19 -5.73
C GLY A 442 23.32 -21.64 -6.31
N PHE A 443 23.36 -20.49 -7.01
CA PHE A 443 22.17 -19.89 -7.62
C PHE A 443 21.65 -20.73 -8.78
N LEU A 444 22.55 -21.28 -9.59
CA LEU A 444 22.24 -22.13 -10.73
C LEU A 444 23.14 -23.36 -10.74
N THR A 445 22.59 -24.48 -11.15
CA THR A 445 23.39 -25.66 -11.53
C THR A 445 24.09 -25.43 -12.87
N GLU A 446 25.20 -26.13 -13.11
CA GLU A 446 25.89 -26.12 -14.42
C GLU A 446 24.93 -26.41 -15.59
N LYS A 447 23.97 -27.33 -15.38
CA LYS A 447 22.93 -27.67 -16.37
C LYS A 447 22.02 -26.46 -16.67
N GLN A 448 21.54 -25.78 -15.63
CA GLN A 448 20.69 -24.60 -15.79
C GLN A 448 21.43 -23.45 -16.49
N VAL A 449 22.72 -23.25 -16.18
CA VAL A 449 23.56 -22.27 -16.89
C VAL A 449 23.66 -22.62 -18.38
N VAL A 450 23.96 -23.87 -18.72
CA VAL A 450 24.04 -24.30 -20.12
C VAL A 450 22.69 -24.09 -20.83
N GLU A 451 21.57 -24.42 -20.18
CA GLU A 451 20.23 -24.20 -20.73
C GLU A 451 19.88 -22.73 -20.92
N MET A 452 20.26 -21.87 -19.97
CA MET A 452 20.06 -20.42 -20.05
C MET A 452 20.73 -19.81 -21.30
N PHE A 453 21.88 -20.37 -21.71
CA PHE A 453 22.64 -19.86 -22.86
C PHE A 453 22.41 -20.61 -24.18
N LYS A 454 21.70 -21.74 -24.17
CA LYS A 454 21.33 -22.49 -25.37
C LYS A 454 20.49 -21.61 -26.29
N THR A 455 20.76 -21.68 -27.59
CA THR A 455 19.92 -21.05 -28.61
C THR A 455 18.66 -21.89 -28.78
N LYS A 456 17.47 -21.35 -28.45
CA LYS A 456 16.20 -22.00 -28.80
C LYS A 456 16.16 -22.12 -30.34
N ARG A 457 16.25 -23.34 -30.86
CA ARG A 457 16.02 -23.60 -32.29
C ARG A 457 14.57 -23.22 -32.59
N LYS A 458 14.32 -22.46 -33.67
CA LYS A 458 12.96 -22.32 -34.20
C LYS A 458 12.41 -23.74 -34.46
N PRO A 459 11.19 -24.07 -34.04
CA PRO A 459 10.56 -25.30 -34.52
C PRO A 459 10.59 -25.28 -36.04
N ALA A 460 11.04 -26.39 -36.64
CA ALA A 460 10.93 -26.57 -38.08
C ALA A 460 9.44 -26.45 -38.43
N VAL A 461 9.13 -25.56 -39.39
CA VAL A 461 7.77 -25.37 -39.92
C VAL A 461 7.34 -26.63 -40.66
#